data_AF-G2DC20-F1
#
_entry.id   AF-G2DC20-F1
#
_cell.length_a   1.000
_cell.length_b   1.000
_cell.length_c   1.000
_cell.angle_alpha   90.00
_cell.angle_beta   90.00
_cell.angle_gamma   90.00
#
_symmetry.space_group_name_H-M   'P 1'
#
loop_
_entity.id
_entity.type
_entity.pdbx_description
1 polymer ?
#
loop_
_entity_poly.entity_id
_entity_poly.type
_entity_poly.pdbx_seq_one_letter_code
_entity_poly.pdbx_strand_id
1 'polypeptide(L)'
;MPRLIPIVRWSFLPPASRPPPPVASLLVEGIPENLSILLSGRLTWPAVAMLLDSGTPGFDALVAPGHVATVMGPEEWQFVVDKHHISTAVAGFTPESLLAATYSVLRQLIDGKQFLDNCYPELVRPGGNPSAKQHLNASMQVVDANWRGIGTIPASGFKLREAFAEADARLRFPEYEEPARRRAGEMPPGCDCAQVVLGRKYPNQCRLYGNACTPRNPVGPCMVSDEGACRIWWSGGNAFLQV
;
A
#
# COMPACT_ATOMS: atom_id res chain seq x y z
N MET A 1 4.95 -5.22 -46.30
CA MET A 1 3.95 -6.09 -45.63
C MET A 1 3.51 -5.40 -44.34
N PRO A 2 2.29 -4.85 -44.27
CA PRO A 2 1.81 -4.17 -43.08
C PRO A 2 1.42 -5.22 -42.04
N ARG A 3 2.07 -5.23 -40.88
CA ARG A 3 1.58 -5.99 -39.72
C ARG A 3 0.37 -5.25 -39.18
N LEU A 4 -0.81 -5.81 -39.42
CA LEU A 4 -2.01 -5.55 -38.64
C LEU A 4 -1.70 -5.84 -37.16
N ILE A 5 -1.42 -4.80 -36.38
CA ILE A 5 -1.46 -4.89 -34.92
C ILE A 5 -2.92 -4.65 -34.55
N PRO A 6 -3.66 -5.64 -34.03
CA PRO A 6 -4.98 -5.39 -33.50
C PRO A 6 -4.83 -4.43 -32.32
N ILE A 7 -5.56 -3.30 -32.37
CA ILE A 7 -5.60 -2.30 -31.30
C ILE A 7 -6.34 -2.92 -30.11
N VAL A 8 -5.63 -3.73 -29.33
CA VAL A 8 -6.03 -4.13 -27.97
C VAL A 8 -5.37 -3.12 -27.04
N ARG A 9 -6.18 -2.24 -26.44
CA ARG A 9 -5.72 -1.18 -25.53
C ARG A 9 -5.63 -1.76 -24.13
N TRP A 10 -4.42 -1.92 -23.61
CA TRP A 10 -4.18 -2.47 -22.27
C TRP A 10 -4.15 -1.33 -21.24
N SER A 11 -4.87 -1.49 -20.14
CA SER A 11 -4.80 -0.61 -18.96
C SER A 11 -4.30 -1.43 -17.78
N PHE A 12 -3.13 -1.06 -17.24
CA PHE A 12 -2.56 -1.72 -16.07
C PHE A 12 -2.84 -0.92 -14.79
N LEU A 13 -3.33 -1.60 -13.75
CA LEU A 13 -3.60 -1.02 -12.43
C LEU A 13 -2.73 -1.75 -11.38
N PRO A 14 -1.59 -1.19 -10.95
CA PRO A 14 -0.80 -1.78 -9.88
C PRO A 14 -1.56 -1.73 -8.54
N PRO A 15 -1.39 -2.73 -7.65
CA PRO A 15 -1.98 -2.71 -6.32
C PRO A 15 -1.48 -1.49 -5.52
N ALA A 16 -2.38 -0.89 -4.74
CA ALA A 16 -2.18 0.41 -4.09
C ALA A 16 -1.10 0.41 -2.99
N SER A 17 -0.71 -0.74 -2.45
CA SER A 17 0.16 -0.89 -1.27
C SER A 17 1.67 -0.96 -1.57
N ARG A 18 2.06 -1.01 -2.86
CA ARG A 18 3.46 -1.19 -3.26
C ARG A 18 3.96 0.03 -4.04
N PRO A 19 5.21 0.47 -3.82
CA PRO A 19 5.86 1.28 -4.84
C PRO A 19 5.82 0.49 -6.14
N PRO A 20 5.68 1.13 -7.30
CA PRO A 20 5.56 0.41 -8.57
C PRO A 20 6.88 0.33 -9.37
N PRO A 21 8.04 -0.15 -8.83
CA PRO A 21 9.28 -0.23 -9.60
C PRO A 21 9.16 -0.93 -10.96
N PRO A 22 8.41 -2.04 -11.11
CA PRO A 22 8.29 -2.67 -12.42
C PRO A 22 7.63 -1.75 -13.45
N VAL A 23 6.61 -0.97 -13.04
CA VAL A 23 5.95 0.01 -13.93
C VAL A 23 6.89 1.17 -14.22
N ALA A 24 7.66 1.62 -13.23
CA ALA A 24 8.66 2.65 -13.39
C ALA A 24 9.75 2.24 -14.40
N SER A 25 10.26 1.01 -14.28
CA SER A 25 11.21 0.43 -15.22
C SER A 25 10.62 0.30 -16.60
N LEU A 26 9.39 -0.22 -16.74
CA LEU A 26 8.71 -0.32 -18.04
C LEU A 26 8.63 1.04 -18.75
N LEU A 27 8.31 2.10 -18.02
CA LEU A 27 8.27 3.45 -18.57
C LEU A 27 9.66 3.93 -19.01
N VAL A 28 10.67 3.77 -18.16
CA VAL A 28 12.04 4.22 -18.44
C VAL A 28 12.67 3.46 -19.62
N GLU A 29 12.43 2.15 -19.73
CA GLU A 29 12.91 1.31 -20.83
C GLU A 29 12.12 1.52 -22.14
N GLY A 30 10.96 2.18 -22.05
CA GLY A 30 10.07 2.45 -23.17
C GLY A 30 8.91 1.47 -23.27
N ILE A 31 7.72 2.03 -23.51
CA ILE A 31 6.49 1.26 -23.71
C ILE A 31 5.95 1.44 -25.13
N PRO A 32 5.18 0.47 -25.66
CA PRO A 32 4.45 0.64 -26.92
C PRO A 32 3.45 1.81 -26.86
N GLU A 33 3.26 2.53 -27.97
CA GLU A 33 2.35 3.69 -28.07
C GLU A 33 0.88 3.35 -27.76
N ASN A 34 0.50 2.08 -27.98
CA ASN A 34 -0.84 1.57 -27.70
C ASN A 34 -1.04 1.09 -26.25
N LEU A 35 -0.04 1.25 -25.38
CA LEU A 35 -0.14 1.02 -23.93
C LEU A 35 -0.36 2.35 -23.20
N SER A 36 -1.33 2.37 -22.29
CA SER A 36 -1.55 3.50 -21.38
C SER A 36 -1.65 2.98 -19.94
N ILE A 37 -1.23 3.80 -18.99
CA ILE A 37 -1.09 3.44 -17.58
C ILE A 37 -2.04 4.31 -16.76
N LEU A 38 -2.95 3.67 -16.03
CA LEU A 38 -3.78 4.32 -15.03
C LEU A 38 -3.14 4.13 -13.65
N LEU A 39 -2.21 5.02 -13.30
CA LEU A 39 -1.41 4.86 -12.08
C LEU A 39 -2.23 5.16 -10.82
N SER A 40 -2.25 4.21 -9.88
CA SER A 40 -2.83 4.37 -8.54
C SER A 40 -1.86 3.95 -7.43
N GLY A 41 -0.55 4.14 -7.65
CA GLY A 41 0.48 3.85 -6.66
C GLY A 41 0.36 4.76 -5.43
N ARG A 42 0.72 4.21 -4.25
CA ARG A 42 0.80 4.95 -2.99
C ARG A 42 2.11 4.68 -2.27
N LEU A 43 2.46 5.62 -1.39
CA LEU A 43 3.51 5.49 -0.39
C LEU A 43 2.88 5.05 0.92
N THR A 44 3.45 4.06 1.59
CA THR A 44 2.88 3.50 2.82
C THR A 44 3.25 4.33 4.04
N TRP A 45 4.48 4.84 4.10
CA TRP A 45 4.98 5.58 5.25
C TRP A 45 4.18 6.86 5.58
N PRO A 46 3.66 7.67 4.63
CA PRO A 46 2.89 8.88 4.97
C PRO A 46 1.55 8.54 5.62
N ALA A 47 0.94 7.42 5.22
CA ALA A 47 -0.29 6.95 5.85
C ALA A 47 -0.06 6.52 7.30
N VAL A 48 1.07 5.85 7.57
CA VAL A 48 1.47 5.49 8.93
C VAL A 48 1.85 6.73 9.75
N ALA A 49 2.60 7.67 9.18
CA ALA A 49 2.93 8.93 9.84
C ALA A 49 1.68 9.71 10.24
N MET A 50 0.72 9.85 9.31
CA MET A 50 -0.57 10.48 9.61
C MET A 50 -1.32 9.75 10.74
N LEU A 51 -1.33 8.42 10.75
CA LEU A 51 -1.97 7.64 11.81
C LEU A 51 -1.33 7.93 13.16
N LEU A 52 0.00 7.89 13.24
CA LEU A 52 0.79 8.13 14.46
C LEU A 52 0.73 9.59 14.93
N ASP A 53 0.56 10.55 14.02
CA ASP A 53 0.40 11.98 14.34
C ASP A 53 -1.03 12.32 14.82
N SER A 54 -2.03 11.53 14.43
CA SER A 54 -3.44 11.82 14.69
C SER A 54 -3.95 11.46 16.10
N GLY A 55 -3.11 10.86 16.95
CA GLY A 55 -3.46 10.48 18.32
C GLY A 55 -2.55 9.38 18.87
N THR A 56 -2.91 8.84 20.04
CA THR A 56 -2.19 7.69 20.61
C THR A 56 -2.35 6.48 19.69
N PRO A 57 -1.24 5.88 19.20
CA PRO A 57 -1.29 4.69 18.37
C PRO A 57 -2.02 3.55 19.11
N GLY A 58 -2.86 2.81 18.39
CA GLY A 58 -3.55 1.63 18.95
C GLY A 58 -2.65 0.39 19.09
N PHE A 59 -1.33 0.56 19.03
CA PHE A 59 -0.33 -0.50 19.06
C PHE A 59 0.97 -0.01 19.69
N ASP A 60 1.68 -0.92 20.35
CA ASP A 60 2.94 -0.62 21.07
C ASP A 60 4.20 -0.84 20.21
N ALA A 61 4.05 -1.58 19.11
CA ALA A 61 5.14 -1.96 18.22
C ALA A 61 4.70 -2.01 16.76
N LEU A 62 5.64 -1.76 15.84
CA LEU A 62 5.41 -1.80 14.41
C LEU A 62 6.28 -2.85 13.72
N VAL A 63 5.65 -3.72 12.93
CA VAL A 63 6.34 -4.55 11.94
C VAL A 63 6.21 -3.89 10.57
N ALA A 64 7.31 -3.33 10.07
CA ALA A 64 7.37 -2.62 8.80
C ALA A 64 7.47 -3.59 7.60
N PRO A 65 6.85 -3.25 6.45
CA PRO A 65 6.75 -4.14 5.29
C PRO A 65 8.09 -4.31 4.56
N GLY A 66 8.63 -5.53 4.59
CA GLY A 66 9.93 -5.87 4.00
C GLY A 66 10.03 -5.63 2.50
N HIS A 67 9.01 -5.98 1.70
CA HIS A 67 9.06 -5.76 0.24
C HIS A 67 9.16 -4.27 -0.14
N VAL A 68 8.54 -3.38 0.63
CA VAL A 68 8.66 -1.93 0.41
C VAL A 68 10.06 -1.47 0.83
N ALA A 69 10.55 -1.93 1.98
CA ALA A 69 11.88 -1.64 2.48
C ALA A 69 13.01 -2.19 1.59
N THR A 70 12.79 -3.28 0.84
CA THR A 70 13.74 -3.76 -0.18
C THR A 70 13.95 -2.72 -1.28
N VAL A 71 12.92 -1.95 -1.63
CA VAL A 71 12.98 -0.91 -2.65
C VAL A 71 13.47 0.41 -2.07
N MET A 72 12.80 0.89 -1.02
CA MET A 72 13.01 2.24 -0.49
C MET A 72 14.17 2.33 0.51
N GLY A 73 14.51 1.20 1.13
CA GLY A 73 15.42 1.12 2.27
C GLY A 73 14.64 0.99 3.59
N PRO A 74 15.24 0.37 4.62
CA PRO A 74 14.62 0.31 5.94
C PRO A 74 14.45 1.71 6.56
N GLU A 75 15.32 2.67 6.21
CA GLU A 75 15.39 4.01 6.80
C GLU A 75 14.11 4.83 6.61
N GLU A 76 13.27 4.48 5.64
CA GLU A 76 11.93 5.06 5.45
C GLU A 76 11.05 4.92 6.72
N TRP A 77 11.35 3.93 7.57
CA TRP A 77 10.63 3.67 8.82
C TRP A 77 11.31 4.22 10.07
N GLN A 78 12.48 4.87 9.93
CA GLN A 78 13.25 5.38 11.08
C GLN A 78 12.47 6.42 11.89
N PHE A 79 11.60 7.20 11.23
CA PHE A 79 10.76 8.20 11.91
C PHE A 79 9.86 7.61 13.00
N VAL A 80 9.48 6.32 12.89
CA VAL A 80 8.62 5.64 13.88
C VAL A 80 9.35 5.52 15.22
N VAL A 81 10.66 5.29 15.17
CA VAL A 81 11.51 5.23 16.36
C VAL A 81 11.85 6.65 16.83
N ASP A 82 12.36 7.50 15.93
CA ASP A 82 12.94 8.79 16.29
C ASP A 82 11.89 9.79 16.79
N LYS A 83 10.71 9.81 16.16
CA LYS A 83 9.64 10.78 16.46
C LYS A 83 8.58 10.22 17.40
N HIS A 84 8.25 8.93 17.28
CA HIS A 84 7.13 8.32 18.01
C HIS A 84 7.57 7.37 19.11
N HIS A 85 8.86 7.03 19.21
CA HIS A 85 9.42 6.14 20.23
C HIS A 85 8.73 4.76 20.27
N ILE A 86 8.39 4.23 19.09
CA ILE A 86 7.74 2.92 18.94
C ILE A 86 8.77 1.90 18.45
N SER A 87 8.84 0.75 19.14
CA SER A 87 9.68 -0.38 18.75
C SER A 87 9.33 -0.84 17.34
N THR A 88 10.33 -0.88 16.44
CA THR A 88 10.09 -1.11 15.01
C THR A 88 11.04 -2.15 14.44
N ALA A 89 10.51 -3.10 13.68
CA ALA A 89 11.31 -4.07 12.94
C ALA A 89 10.78 -4.27 11.52
N VAL A 90 11.67 -4.37 10.53
CA VAL A 90 11.32 -4.71 9.15
C VAL A 90 11.28 -6.23 9.01
N ALA A 91 10.21 -6.76 8.43
CA ALA A 91 10.03 -8.20 8.23
C ALA A 91 9.66 -8.56 6.79
N GLY A 92 10.15 -9.70 6.32
CA GLY A 92 9.64 -10.39 5.14
C GLY A 92 8.35 -11.17 5.44
N PHE A 93 7.97 -12.05 4.52
CA PHE A 93 6.76 -12.88 4.65
C PHE A 93 7.04 -14.35 4.98
N THR A 94 8.31 -14.71 5.18
CA THR A 94 8.70 -16.03 5.69
C THR A 94 8.37 -16.14 7.18
N PRO A 95 7.94 -17.31 7.68
CA PRO A 95 7.66 -17.51 9.12
C PRO A 95 8.83 -17.08 10.02
N GLU A 96 10.06 -17.36 9.62
CA GLU A 96 11.29 -17.07 10.37
C GLU A 96 11.48 -15.55 10.54
N SER A 97 11.35 -14.80 9.45
CA SER A 97 11.46 -13.33 9.46
C SER A 97 10.35 -12.67 10.28
N LEU A 98 9.11 -13.16 10.20
CA LEU A 98 8.00 -12.66 11.02
C LEU A 98 8.21 -12.95 12.51
N LEU A 99 8.67 -14.15 12.86
CA LEU A 99 9.00 -14.51 14.24
C LEU A 99 10.17 -13.67 14.78
N ALA A 100 11.22 -13.46 13.97
CA ALA A 100 12.36 -12.64 14.34
C ALA A 100 11.96 -11.18 14.58
N ALA A 101 11.14 -10.60 13.71
CA ALA A 101 10.63 -9.24 13.89
C ALA A 101 9.75 -9.11 15.14
N THR A 102 8.84 -10.08 15.36
CA THR A 102 7.99 -10.12 16.55
C THR A 102 8.83 -10.21 17.83
N TYR A 103 9.82 -11.10 17.85
CA TYR A 103 10.76 -11.22 18.96
C TYR A 103 11.54 -9.92 19.20
N SER A 104 12.06 -9.30 18.12
CA SER A 104 12.84 -8.07 18.23
C SER A 104 12.02 -6.94 18.87
N VAL A 105 10.81 -6.66 18.36
CA VAL A 105 10.00 -5.56 18.91
C VAL A 105 9.54 -5.82 20.34
N LEU A 106 9.24 -7.07 20.72
CA LEU A 106 8.91 -7.43 22.09
C LEU A 106 10.10 -7.22 23.03
N ARG A 107 11.29 -7.64 22.62
CA ARG A 107 12.52 -7.42 23.40
C ARG A 107 12.80 -5.92 23.56
N GLN A 108 12.67 -5.13 22.49
CA GLN A 108 12.84 -3.67 22.55
C GLN A 108 11.89 -3.02 23.56
N LEU A 109 10.63 -3.46 23.61
CA LEU A 109 9.64 -2.99 24.58
C LEU A 109 10.02 -3.36 26.03
N ILE A 110 10.42 -4.62 26.27
CA ILE A 110 10.82 -5.10 27.59
C ILE A 110 12.07 -4.37 28.11
N ASP A 111 13.05 -4.16 27.23
CA ASP A 111 14.34 -3.54 27.57
C ASP A 111 14.27 -2.00 27.60
N GLY A 112 13.15 -1.40 27.15
CA GLY A 112 12.99 0.05 27.02
C GLY A 112 13.96 0.67 26.00
N LYS A 113 14.36 -0.06 24.96
CA LYS A 113 15.34 0.35 23.95
C LYS A 113 14.75 0.21 22.55
N GLN A 114 14.16 1.28 22.04
CA GLN A 114 13.60 1.30 20.70
C GLN A 114 14.69 1.58 19.66
N PHE A 115 14.73 0.77 18.61
CA PHE A 115 15.57 0.98 17.45
C PHE A 115 14.93 0.34 16.22
N LEU A 116 15.36 0.74 15.02
CA LEU A 116 14.88 0.14 13.79
C LEU A 116 15.68 -1.14 13.51
N ASP A 117 15.06 -2.30 13.69
CA ASP A 117 15.70 -3.58 13.40
C ASP A 117 15.39 -4.06 11.97
N ASN A 118 16.34 -4.73 11.33
CA ASN A 118 16.15 -5.35 10.02
C ASN A 118 16.14 -6.87 10.16
N CYS A 119 14.96 -7.44 10.36
CA CYS A 119 14.74 -8.88 10.43
C CYS A 119 14.51 -9.52 9.05
N TYR A 120 14.83 -8.81 7.96
CA TYR A 120 14.80 -9.32 6.59
C TYR A 120 16.09 -9.00 5.80
N PRO A 121 17.28 -9.33 6.36
CA PRO A 121 18.57 -8.88 5.82
C PRO A 121 18.95 -9.56 4.49
N GLU A 122 18.26 -10.62 4.09
CA GLU A 122 18.48 -11.31 2.82
C GLU A 122 18.16 -10.40 1.63
N LEU A 123 17.09 -9.58 1.73
CA LEU A 123 16.66 -8.68 0.66
C LEU A 123 16.76 -7.20 1.03
N VAL A 124 16.58 -6.83 2.31
CA VAL A 124 16.58 -5.42 2.73
C VAL A 124 17.99 -4.96 3.03
N ARG A 125 18.46 -3.97 2.28
CA ARG A 125 19.79 -3.35 2.41
C ARG A 125 19.66 -1.88 2.80
N PRO A 126 20.66 -1.31 3.51
CA PRO A 126 20.69 0.12 3.76
C PRO A 126 20.58 0.92 2.47
N GLY A 127 19.72 1.93 2.46
CA GLY A 127 19.42 2.74 1.27
C GLY A 127 18.59 2.04 0.20
N GLY A 128 18.13 0.81 0.39
CA GLY A 128 17.23 0.11 -0.52
C GLY A 128 17.85 -0.25 -1.87
N ASN A 129 17.02 -0.32 -2.92
CA ASN A 129 17.46 -0.64 -4.27
C ASN A 129 17.72 0.64 -5.07
N PRO A 130 19.00 0.99 -5.37
CA PRO A 130 19.33 2.24 -6.03
C PRO A 130 18.75 2.34 -7.45
N SER A 131 18.77 1.24 -8.22
CA SER A 131 18.23 1.21 -9.59
C SER A 131 16.72 1.42 -9.60
N ALA A 132 15.99 0.73 -8.71
CA ALA A 132 14.54 0.89 -8.59
C ALA A 132 14.15 2.34 -8.22
N LYS A 133 14.86 2.95 -7.26
CA LYS A 133 14.64 4.34 -6.87
C LYS A 133 14.95 5.31 -8.02
N GLN A 134 16.00 5.06 -8.80
CA GLN A 134 16.31 5.86 -9.98
C GLN A 134 15.16 5.83 -11.00
N HIS A 135 14.61 4.65 -11.29
CA HIS A 135 13.49 4.53 -12.23
C HIS A 135 12.20 5.17 -11.70
N LEU A 136 11.91 5.01 -10.41
CA LEU A 136 10.80 5.69 -9.74
C LEU A 136 10.96 7.21 -9.86
N ASN A 137 12.13 7.74 -9.52
CA ASN A 137 12.40 9.17 -9.57
C ASN A 137 12.36 9.72 -10.99
N ALA A 138 12.80 8.95 -11.99
CA ALA A 138 12.80 9.36 -13.39
C ALA A 138 11.40 9.38 -14.02
N SER A 139 10.51 8.46 -13.63
CA SER A 139 9.20 8.30 -14.26
C SER A 139 8.02 8.86 -13.46
N MET A 140 8.18 9.01 -12.15
CA MET A 140 7.09 9.38 -11.25
C MET A 140 7.49 10.55 -10.35
N GLN A 141 6.46 11.28 -9.91
CA GLN A 141 6.55 12.33 -8.92
C GLN A 141 5.58 12.04 -7.77
N VAL A 142 5.99 12.40 -6.56
CA VAL A 142 5.16 12.27 -5.37
C VAL A 142 4.14 13.41 -5.34
N VAL A 143 2.88 13.06 -5.08
CA VAL A 143 1.75 13.99 -5.02
C VAL A 143 0.86 13.66 -3.84
N ASP A 144 0.00 14.59 -3.47
CA ASP A 144 -1.10 14.33 -2.55
C ASP A 144 -2.08 13.37 -3.22
N ALA A 145 -2.59 12.41 -2.45
CA ALA A 145 -3.47 11.39 -3.00
C ALA A 145 -4.62 11.04 -2.07
N ASN A 146 -5.78 10.81 -2.68
CA ASN A 146 -6.96 10.33 -1.99
C ASN A 146 -6.82 8.84 -1.63
N TRP A 147 -7.07 8.52 -0.37
CA TRP A 147 -7.18 7.18 0.18
C TRP A 147 -8.65 6.90 0.49
N ARG A 148 -9.20 5.85 -0.12
CA ARG A 148 -10.63 5.55 -0.04
C ARG A 148 -11.10 5.40 1.41
N GLY A 149 -12.04 6.25 1.81
CA GLY A 149 -12.61 6.26 3.17
C GLY A 149 -11.71 6.89 4.26
N ILE A 150 -10.53 7.39 3.90
CA ILE A 150 -9.61 8.11 4.80
C ILE A 150 -9.54 9.59 4.40
N GLY A 151 -9.51 9.87 3.09
CA GLY A 151 -9.38 11.21 2.53
C GLY A 151 -8.02 11.43 1.86
N THR A 152 -7.72 12.69 1.53
CA THR A 152 -6.44 13.05 0.92
C THR A 152 -5.33 13.06 1.96
N ILE A 153 -4.28 12.28 1.71
CA ILE A 153 -3.07 12.26 2.53
C ILE A 153 -1.95 12.98 1.75
N PRO A 154 -1.27 13.98 2.35
CA PRO A 154 -0.18 14.69 1.70
C PRO A 154 0.97 13.76 1.30
N ALA A 155 1.60 14.04 0.15
CA ALA A 155 2.78 13.34 -0.34
C ALA A 155 2.70 11.81 -0.29
N SER A 156 1.52 11.24 -0.56
CA SER A 156 1.21 9.83 -0.34
C SER A 156 0.91 9.03 -1.60
N GLY A 157 0.92 9.67 -2.77
CA GLY A 157 0.68 9.00 -4.05
C GLY A 157 1.76 9.29 -5.08
N PHE A 158 1.70 8.50 -6.16
CA PHE A 158 2.52 8.73 -7.34
C PHE A 158 1.65 9.21 -8.50
N LYS A 159 2.18 10.21 -9.23
CA LYS A 159 1.72 10.61 -10.55
C LYS A 159 2.85 10.41 -11.55
N LEU A 160 2.53 10.10 -12.80
CA LEU A 160 3.53 10.11 -13.87
C LEU A 160 4.09 11.52 -14.06
N ARG A 161 5.38 11.61 -14.38
CA ARG A 161 6.00 12.88 -14.79
C ARG A 161 5.55 13.28 -16.19
N GLU A 162 5.70 14.56 -16.50
CA GLU A 162 5.32 15.15 -17.79
C GLU A 162 5.99 14.45 -18.99
N ALA A 163 7.25 14.02 -18.84
CA ALA A 163 7.97 13.23 -19.85
C ALA A 163 7.25 11.92 -20.24
N PHE A 164 6.32 11.44 -19.40
CA PHE A 164 5.51 10.24 -19.64
C PHE A 164 4.01 10.58 -19.78
N ALA A 165 3.65 11.81 -20.15
CA ALA A 165 2.26 12.24 -20.32
C ALA A 165 1.52 11.40 -21.37
N GLU A 166 2.18 11.01 -22.45
CA GLU A 166 1.65 10.11 -23.50
C GLU A 166 1.39 8.67 -23.00
N ALA A 167 1.91 8.31 -21.83
CA ALA A 167 1.59 7.06 -21.17
C ALA A 167 0.43 7.21 -20.17
N ASP A 168 0.10 8.42 -19.73
CA ASP A 168 -0.92 8.63 -18.70
C ASP A 168 -2.33 8.46 -19.28
N ALA A 169 -3.03 7.42 -18.81
CA ALA A 169 -4.40 7.15 -19.23
C ALA A 169 -5.35 8.30 -18.85
N ARG A 170 -5.10 9.05 -17.78
CA ARG A 170 -5.98 10.18 -17.41
C ARG A 170 -5.89 11.33 -18.40
N LEU A 171 -4.70 11.57 -18.95
CA LEU A 171 -4.48 12.63 -19.93
C LEU A 171 -4.95 12.23 -21.34
N ARG A 172 -4.80 10.96 -21.71
CA ARG A 172 -5.21 10.44 -23.03
C ARG A 172 -6.72 10.23 -23.18
N PHE A 173 -7.45 10.25 -22.08
CA PHE A 173 -8.85 9.87 -22.01
C PHE A 173 -9.64 10.70 -20.98
N PRO A 174 -9.63 12.04 -21.12
CA PRO A 174 -10.25 12.93 -20.15
C PRO A 174 -11.77 12.68 -20.00
N GLU A 175 -12.44 12.16 -21.01
CA GLU A 175 -13.87 11.83 -21.00
C GLU A 175 -14.23 10.72 -19.99
N TYR A 176 -13.26 9.96 -19.49
CA TYR A 176 -13.48 8.94 -18.46
C TYR A 176 -13.23 9.45 -17.03
N GLU A 177 -12.74 10.68 -16.86
CA GLU A 177 -12.61 11.35 -15.55
C GLU A 177 -13.92 11.97 -15.06
N GLU A 178 -15.05 11.80 -15.75
CA GLU A 178 -16.28 12.47 -15.36
C GLU A 178 -16.70 12.18 -13.90
N PRO A 179 -17.02 13.24 -13.11
CA PRO A 179 -17.43 13.15 -11.72
C PRO A 179 -18.79 12.41 -11.53
N ALA A 180 -19.44 11.99 -12.62
CA ALA A 180 -20.73 11.30 -12.63
C ALA A 180 -20.70 9.89 -12.01
N ARG A 181 -19.52 9.32 -11.67
CA ARG A 181 -19.46 8.09 -10.86
C ARG A 181 -19.84 8.42 -9.41
N ARG A 182 -21.14 8.37 -9.12
CA ARG A 182 -21.71 8.46 -7.76
C ARG A 182 -20.85 7.64 -6.79
N ARG A 183 -20.26 8.30 -5.79
CA ARG A 183 -19.42 7.72 -4.70
C ARG A 183 -17.97 7.36 -5.05
N ALA A 184 -17.37 7.97 -6.08
CA ALA A 184 -15.95 7.77 -6.37
C ALA A 184 -15.05 8.19 -5.18
N GLY A 185 -14.38 7.22 -4.57
CA GLY A 185 -13.48 7.46 -3.43
C GLY A 185 -14.13 7.32 -2.04
N GLU A 186 -15.46 7.16 -1.98
CA GLU A 186 -16.17 6.92 -0.74
C GLU A 186 -16.21 5.43 -0.37
N MET A 187 -16.42 5.16 0.92
CA MET A 187 -16.64 3.81 1.41
C MET A 187 -18.12 3.42 1.18
N PRO A 188 -18.42 2.18 0.77
CA PRO A 188 -19.80 1.71 0.66
C PRO A 188 -20.57 1.92 1.99
N PRO A 189 -21.87 2.27 1.95
CA PRO A 189 -22.65 2.52 3.15
C PRO A 189 -22.57 1.37 4.16
N GLY A 190 -22.31 1.70 5.42
CA GLY A 190 -22.21 0.73 6.53
C GLY A 190 -20.89 -0.05 6.59
N CYS A 191 -19.97 0.15 5.65
CA CYS A 191 -18.68 -0.55 5.63
C CYS A 191 -17.62 0.17 6.47
N ASP A 192 -17.04 -0.54 7.44
CA ASP A 192 -16.00 -0.03 8.36
C ASP A 192 -14.55 -0.23 7.85
N CYS A 193 -14.32 -0.51 6.55
CA CYS A 193 -12.97 -0.86 6.03
C CYS A 193 -11.90 0.18 6.37
N ALA A 194 -12.21 1.48 6.37
CA ALA A 194 -11.24 2.50 6.74
C ALA A 194 -10.77 2.36 8.19
N GLN A 195 -11.67 2.04 9.12
CA GLN A 195 -11.32 1.80 10.52
C GLN A 195 -10.52 0.50 10.69
N VAL A 196 -10.81 -0.53 9.89
CA VAL A 196 -10.04 -1.78 9.87
C VAL A 196 -8.62 -1.55 9.36
N VAL A 197 -8.45 -0.84 8.24
CA VAL A 197 -7.13 -0.54 7.67
C VAL A 197 -6.29 0.34 8.60
N LEU A 198 -6.93 1.25 9.35
CA LEU A 198 -6.26 2.08 10.36
C LEU A 198 -6.01 1.35 11.69
N GLY A 199 -6.32 0.05 11.78
CA GLY A 199 -6.09 -0.76 12.99
C GLY A 199 -6.99 -0.41 14.17
N ARG A 200 -8.07 0.35 13.95
CA ARG A 200 -9.01 0.79 15.02
C ARG A 200 -10.13 -0.21 15.29
N LYS A 201 -10.38 -1.11 14.34
CA LYS A 201 -11.37 -2.19 14.45
C LYS A 201 -10.82 -3.47 13.86
N TYR A 202 -11.15 -4.61 14.46
CA TYR A 202 -10.97 -5.90 13.82
C TYR A 202 -12.05 -6.13 12.75
N PRO A 203 -11.77 -6.95 11.71
CA PRO A 203 -12.74 -7.25 10.67
C PRO A 203 -14.09 -7.77 11.20
N ASN A 204 -14.07 -8.64 12.20
CA ASN A 204 -15.27 -9.20 12.86
C ASN A 204 -16.08 -8.18 13.68
N GLN A 205 -15.54 -6.99 13.96
CA GLN A 205 -16.27 -5.88 14.59
C GLN A 205 -17.03 -5.02 13.59
N CYS A 206 -16.80 -5.21 12.28
CA CYS A 206 -17.57 -4.55 11.23
C CYS A 206 -18.97 -5.17 11.14
N ARG A 207 -20.02 -4.34 11.20
CA ARG A 207 -21.42 -4.80 11.15
C ARG A 207 -21.77 -5.66 9.93
N LEU A 208 -21.05 -5.48 8.82
CA LEU A 208 -21.31 -6.18 7.57
C LEU A 208 -20.53 -7.48 7.44
N TYR A 209 -19.44 -7.64 8.20
CA TYR A 209 -18.50 -8.75 8.03
C TYR A 209 -19.20 -10.09 8.33
N GLY A 210 -19.05 -11.04 7.41
CA GLY A 210 -19.62 -12.39 7.49
C GLY A 210 -21.13 -12.48 7.33
N ASN A 211 -21.85 -11.36 7.41
CA ASN A 211 -23.26 -11.24 7.10
C ASN A 211 -23.44 -10.80 5.64
N ALA A 212 -23.68 -9.51 5.40
CA ALA A 212 -23.87 -8.95 4.07
C ALA A 212 -22.58 -8.94 3.23
N CYS A 213 -21.42 -8.84 3.87
CA CYS A 213 -20.11 -8.77 3.23
C CYS A 213 -19.35 -10.09 3.43
N THR A 214 -19.25 -10.88 2.36
CA THR A 214 -18.55 -12.17 2.31
C THR A 214 -17.65 -12.24 1.08
N PRO A 215 -16.72 -13.21 0.98
CA PRO A 215 -15.95 -13.42 -0.25
C PRO A 215 -16.77 -13.59 -1.52
N ARG A 216 -17.97 -14.20 -1.41
CA ARG A 216 -18.88 -14.43 -2.54
C ARG A 216 -19.72 -13.19 -2.86
N ASN A 217 -20.01 -12.38 -1.86
CA ASN A 217 -20.75 -11.12 -2.00
C ASN A 217 -20.00 -9.99 -1.26
N PRO A 218 -18.88 -9.49 -1.82
CA PRO A 218 -18.07 -8.51 -1.11
C PRO A 218 -18.71 -7.12 -1.22
N VAL A 219 -18.90 -6.48 -0.06
CA VAL A 219 -19.38 -5.09 0.00
C VAL A 219 -18.22 -4.11 -0.01
N GLY A 220 -17.23 -4.32 0.86
CA GLY A 220 -16.09 -3.43 1.04
C GLY A 220 -14.82 -3.86 0.30
N PRO A 221 -13.90 -2.93 0.00
CA PRO A 221 -12.65 -3.24 -0.70
C PRO A 221 -11.77 -4.27 0.04
N CYS A 222 -11.77 -4.25 1.38
CA CYS A 222 -10.97 -5.20 2.18
C CYS A 222 -11.47 -6.65 2.08
N MET A 223 -12.66 -6.92 1.53
CA MET A 223 -13.16 -8.27 1.27
C MET A 223 -12.91 -8.73 -0.18
N VAL A 224 -12.69 -7.77 -1.09
CA VAL A 224 -12.40 -8.03 -2.52
C VAL A 224 -10.92 -8.35 -2.71
N SER A 225 -10.03 -7.61 -2.06
CA SER A 225 -8.58 -7.75 -2.23
C SER A 225 -8.04 -8.99 -1.50
N ASP A 226 -7.12 -9.71 -2.14
CA ASP A 226 -6.38 -10.81 -1.51
C ASP A 226 -5.45 -10.34 -0.38
N GLU A 227 -4.99 -9.08 -0.43
CA GLU A 227 -4.23 -8.43 0.65
C GLU A 227 -5.16 -7.74 1.68
N GLY A 228 -6.48 -7.82 1.49
CA GLY A 228 -7.45 -7.16 2.34
C GLY A 228 -7.58 -7.85 3.70
N ALA A 229 -7.46 -7.08 4.79
CA ALA A 229 -7.55 -7.61 6.16
C ALA A 229 -8.83 -8.43 6.40
N CYS A 230 -9.99 -8.00 5.87
CA CYS A 230 -11.23 -8.78 6.01
C CYS A 230 -11.19 -10.10 5.24
N ARG A 231 -10.63 -10.11 4.01
CA ARG A 231 -10.48 -11.32 3.22
C ARG A 231 -9.54 -12.33 3.89
N ILE A 232 -8.42 -11.84 4.43
CA ILE A 232 -7.46 -12.66 5.16
C ILE A 232 -8.10 -13.24 6.44
N TRP A 233 -8.80 -12.42 7.21
CA TRP A 233 -9.50 -12.84 8.43
C TRP A 233 -10.55 -13.93 8.15
N TRP A 234 -11.26 -13.83 7.02
CA TRP A 234 -12.21 -14.84 6.58
C TRP A 234 -11.52 -16.15 6.22
N SER A 235 -10.46 -16.09 5.39
CA SER A 235 -9.71 -17.26 4.94
C SER A 235 -9.02 -17.98 6.10
N GLY A 236 -8.65 -17.26 7.16
CA GLY A 236 -8.11 -17.83 8.40
C GLY A 236 -9.13 -18.57 9.26
N GLY A 237 -10.39 -18.68 8.83
CA GLY A 237 -11.45 -19.39 9.57
C GLY A 237 -12.15 -18.56 10.64
N ASN A 238 -11.80 -17.28 10.79
CA ASN A 238 -12.32 -16.42 11.85
C ASN A 238 -13.65 -15.74 11.48
N ALA A 239 -14.52 -16.41 10.72
CA ALA A 239 -15.83 -15.87 10.33
C ALA A 239 -16.76 -15.64 11.53
N PHE A 240 -16.57 -16.37 12.63
CA PHE A 240 -17.47 -16.38 13.79
C PHE A 240 -16.76 -16.26 15.16
N LEU A 241 -15.44 -16.09 15.18
CA LEU A 241 -14.69 -15.98 16.42
C LEU A 241 -14.78 -14.53 16.92
N GLN A 242 -15.40 -14.34 18.08
CA GLN A 242 -15.25 -13.12 18.88
C GLN A 242 -13.88 -13.23 19.55
N VAL A 243 -12.95 -12.39 19.13
CA VAL A 243 -11.66 -12.17 19.82
C VAL A 243 -11.87 -11.02 20.78
#